data_AF-A0A557QXE8-F1
#
_entry.id   AF-A0A557QXE8-F1
#
_cell.length_a   1.000
_cell.length_b   1.000
_cell.length_c   1.000
_cell.angle_alpha   90.00
_cell.angle_beta   90.00
_cell.angle_gamma   90.00
#
_symmetry.space_group_name_H-M   'P 1'
#
loop_
_entity.id
_entity.type
_entity.pdbx_description
1 polymer ?
#
loop_
_entity_poly.entity_id
_entity_poly.type
_entity_poly.pdbx_seq_one_letter_code
_entity_poly.pdbx_strand_id
1 'polypeptide(L)'
;MDLGLENTLNQREITSLQSLLEALGEDNDGYTGAVWYRGQARAEWTLTPGYVRLETPPSEATLLKRFKQSAAMLIEMAPRESFDWLFLMQHYGVPTRLLDWSESPLVGLYFAVEDLVNDPDHDGSLWLLRPSELNKNARINNRDEEGYIPSFEDEELQNYSVESLAQNRRIQLLPVATIATRNNARIQAQLGVFTIHHHENTPIEEVGDSTHVIKYVIPKSAKPLIYKQLQLLGFSRFQLFPELASIGAIIKGGIQ
;
A
#
# COMPACT_ATOMS: atom_id res chain seq x y z
N MET A 1 -29.71 24.70 -8.70
CA MET A 1 -30.27 23.34 -8.62
C MET A 1 -29.09 22.43 -8.88
N ASP A 2 -28.16 22.35 -7.93
CA ASP A 2 -26.98 21.49 -8.02
C ASP A 2 -27.33 20.21 -7.29
N LEU A 3 -27.59 19.16 -8.07
CA LEU A 3 -27.61 17.80 -7.57
C LEU A 3 -26.16 17.44 -7.26
N GLY A 4 -25.81 17.53 -5.97
CA GLY A 4 -24.58 16.92 -5.47
C GLY A 4 -24.62 15.44 -5.81
N LEU A 5 -23.83 15.04 -6.80
CA LEU A 5 -23.49 13.65 -7.01
C LEU A 5 -22.62 13.27 -5.81
N GLU A 6 -23.26 12.69 -4.78
CA GLU A 6 -22.55 11.88 -3.80
C GLU A 6 -21.83 10.80 -4.61
N ASN A 7 -20.52 10.95 -4.77
CA ASN A 7 -19.68 9.96 -5.40
C ASN A 7 -19.57 8.78 -4.42
N THR A 8 -20.59 7.92 -4.40
CA THR A 8 -20.62 6.75 -3.52
C THR A 8 -19.59 5.76 -4.04
N LEU A 9 -18.44 5.75 -3.38
CA LEU A 9 -17.38 4.79 -3.60
C LEU A 9 -18.00 3.38 -3.61
N ASN A 10 -17.79 2.63 -4.69
CA ASN A 10 -18.40 1.32 -4.87
C ASN A 10 -17.90 0.38 -3.76
N GLN A 11 -18.83 -0.08 -2.91
CA GLN A 11 -18.54 -0.90 -1.74
C GLN A 11 -19.27 -2.23 -1.83
N ARG A 12 -18.54 -3.32 -1.63
CA ARG A 12 -19.08 -4.69 -1.64
C ARG A 12 -18.67 -5.44 -0.39
N GLU A 13 -19.56 -6.24 0.16
CA GLU A 13 -19.27 -7.06 1.34
C GLU A 13 -18.69 -8.42 0.93
N ILE A 14 -17.60 -8.83 1.59
CA ILE A 14 -16.89 -10.09 1.34
C ILE A 14 -16.89 -10.94 2.60
N THR A 15 -17.60 -12.07 2.56
CA THR A 15 -17.75 -12.99 3.70
C THR A 15 -16.93 -14.27 3.57
N SER A 16 -16.31 -14.51 2.42
CA SER A 16 -15.51 -15.70 2.12
C SER A 16 -14.53 -15.47 0.97
N LEU A 17 -13.58 -16.39 0.77
CA LEU A 17 -12.75 -16.39 -0.46
C LEU A 17 -13.59 -16.56 -1.74
N GLN A 18 -14.69 -17.33 -1.69
CA GLN A 18 -15.55 -17.52 -2.86
C GLN A 18 -16.23 -16.21 -3.27
N SER A 19 -16.85 -15.50 -2.31
CA SER A 19 -17.49 -14.21 -2.58
C SER A 19 -16.48 -13.17 -3.08
N LEU A 20 -15.22 -13.25 -2.63
CA LEU A 20 -14.15 -12.41 -3.17
C LEU A 20 -13.87 -12.72 -4.64
N LEU A 21 -13.72 -14.00 -4.99
CA LEU A 21 -13.44 -14.40 -6.38
C LEU A 21 -14.57 -13.99 -7.33
N GLU A 22 -15.82 -14.14 -6.91
CA GLU A 22 -17.00 -13.68 -7.65
C GLU A 22 -16.96 -12.17 -7.86
N ALA A 23 -16.72 -11.40 -6.79
CA ALA A 23 -16.65 -9.94 -6.87
C ALA A 23 -15.49 -9.45 -7.76
N LEU A 24 -14.30 -10.04 -7.62
CA LEU A 24 -13.14 -9.70 -8.45
C LEU A 24 -13.36 -10.05 -9.92
N GLY A 25 -14.08 -11.15 -10.21
CA GLY A 25 -14.41 -11.54 -11.57
C GLY A 25 -15.32 -10.52 -12.26
N GLU A 26 -16.32 -10.01 -11.54
CA GLU A 26 -17.24 -8.99 -12.05
C GLU A 26 -16.56 -7.61 -12.17
N ASP A 27 -15.83 -7.19 -11.14
CA ASP A 27 -15.26 -5.84 -11.08
C ASP A 27 -14.05 -5.64 -12.01
N ASN A 28 -13.40 -6.72 -12.42
CA ASN A 28 -12.31 -6.71 -13.40
C ASN A 28 -12.74 -7.19 -14.80
N ASP A 29 -14.03 -7.47 -15.02
CA ASP A 29 -14.49 -7.93 -16.33
C ASP A 29 -14.18 -6.88 -17.41
N GLY A 30 -13.54 -7.32 -18.50
CA GLY A 30 -13.10 -6.46 -19.59
C GLY A 30 -11.95 -5.49 -19.25
N TYR A 31 -11.46 -5.42 -18.00
CA TYR A 31 -10.32 -4.58 -17.64
C TYR A 31 -9.01 -5.31 -17.93
N THR A 32 -8.10 -4.67 -18.68
CA THR A 32 -6.85 -5.29 -19.15
C THR A 32 -5.59 -4.70 -18.49
N GLY A 33 -5.74 -3.63 -17.70
CA GLY A 33 -4.63 -3.01 -16.99
C GLY A 33 -4.19 -3.79 -15.75
N ALA A 34 -3.12 -3.32 -15.11
CA ALA A 34 -2.67 -3.87 -13.84
C ALA A 34 -3.71 -3.60 -12.74
N VAL A 35 -3.78 -4.50 -11.75
CA VAL A 35 -4.67 -4.38 -10.59
C VAL A 35 -3.89 -4.70 -9.33
N TRP A 36 -3.95 -3.80 -8.35
CA TRP A 36 -3.23 -3.92 -7.08
C TRP A 36 -4.19 -3.96 -5.90
N TYR A 37 -3.71 -4.50 -4.78
CA TYR A 37 -4.51 -4.83 -3.62
C TYR A 37 -3.86 -4.38 -2.32
N ARG A 38 -4.67 -3.84 -1.39
CA ARG A 38 -4.22 -3.49 -0.05
C ARG A 38 -5.25 -3.86 0.99
N GLY A 39 -4.86 -4.70 1.94
CA GLY A 39 -5.67 -4.98 3.13
C GLY A 39 -5.47 -3.96 4.24
N GLN A 40 -6.54 -3.68 4.96
CA GLN A 40 -6.53 -2.90 6.18
C GLN A 40 -7.35 -3.62 7.24
N ALA A 41 -6.80 -3.74 8.46
CA ALA A 41 -7.48 -4.39 9.57
C ALA A 41 -8.77 -3.66 9.98
N ARG A 42 -8.87 -2.35 9.70
CA ARG A 42 -10.07 -1.53 9.92
C ARG A 42 -10.62 -0.97 8.63
N ALA A 43 -11.92 -1.08 8.43
CA ALA A 43 -12.60 -0.55 7.26
C ALA A 43 -12.65 0.98 7.25
N GLU A 44 -12.57 1.65 8.39
CA GLU A 44 -12.68 3.10 8.51
C GLU A 44 -11.38 3.84 8.15
N TRP A 45 -10.26 3.12 8.05
CA TRP A 45 -8.99 3.72 7.69
C TRP A 45 -8.94 4.14 6.22
N THR A 46 -8.43 5.36 5.99
CA THR A 46 -8.22 5.90 4.65
C THR A 46 -6.91 5.38 4.03
N LEU A 47 -6.77 5.47 2.69
CA LEU A 47 -5.54 5.08 2.00
C LEU A 47 -4.45 6.16 2.10
N THR A 48 -4.09 6.49 3.34
CA THR A 48 -3.05 7.46 3.70
C THR A 48 -1.81 6.77 4.29
N PRO A 49 -0.58 7.21 3.93
CA PRO A 49 0.67 6.66 4.46
C PRO A 49 0.87 6.93 5.94
N GLY A 50 1.74 6.14 6.58
CA GLY A 50 2.07 6.30 7.99
C GLY A 50 2.58 7.70 8.35
N TYR A 51 3.38 8.33 7.47
CA TYR A 51 3.88 9.69 7.71
C TYR A 51 2.78 10.76 7.74
N VAL A 52 1.75 10.62 6.88
CA VAL A 52 0.63 11.57 6.77
C VAL A 52 -0.30 11.47 7.98
N ARG A 53 -0.35 10.31 8.64
CA ARG A 53 -1.17 10.06 9.84
C ARG A 53 -0.57 10.68 11.12
N LEU A 54 0.63 11.25 11.08
CA LEU A 54 1.26 11.88 12.22
C LEU A 54 0.69 13.29 12.44
N GLU A 55 0.35 13.64 13.69
CA GLU A 55 -0.22 14.96 14.02
C GLU A 55 0.80 16.10 13.81
N THR A 56 2.03 15.92 14.32
CA THR A 56 3.10 16.92 14.23
C THR A 56 4.44 16.27 13.84
N PRO A 57 4.56 15.75 12.60
CA PRO A 57 5.76 15.06 12.18
C PRO A 57 6.94 16.03 11.99
N PRO A 58 8.18 15.64 12.37
CA PRO A 58 9.35 16.27 11.79
C PRO A 58 9.35 16.01 10.28
N SER A 59 10.04 16.85 9.48
CA SER A 59 10.10 16.61 8.04
C SER A 59 10.67 15.22 7.71
N GLU A 60 10.17 14.58 6.66
CA GLU A 60 10.70 13.28 6.21
C GLU A 60 12.20 13.36 5.90
N ALA A 61 12.69 14.51 5.40
CA ALA A 61 14.12 14.77 5.24
C ALA A 61 14.90 14.76 6.57
N THR A 62 14.27 15.19 7.68
CA THR A 62 14.86 15.09 9.02
C THR A 62 14.88 13.65 9.52
N LEU A 63 13.80 12.89 9.30
CA LEU A 63 13.73 11.47 9.61
C LEU A 63 14.80 10.69 8.85
N LEU A 64 14.94 10.95 7.55
CA LEU A 64 15.96 10.37 6.68
C LEU A 64 17.37 10.63 7.20
N LYS A 65 17.69 11.88 7.58
CA LYS A 65 19.02 12.23 8.13
C LYS A 65 19.31 11.46 9.43
N ARG A 66 18.35 11.38 10.35
CA ARG A 66 18.50 10.64 11.62
C ARG A 66 18.66 9.14 11.39
N PHE A 67 17.90 8.59 10.44
CA PHE A 67 18.00 7.19 10.06
C PHE A 67 19.37 6.88 9.45
N LYS A 68 19.84 7.67 8.47
CA LYS A 68 21.18 7.54 7.86
C LYS A 68 22.29 7.60 8.92
N GLN A 69 22.22 8.55 9.86
CA GLN A 69 23.21 8.69 10.94
C GLN A 69 23.31 7.42 11.80
N SER A 70 22.19 6.76 12.07
CA SER A 70 22.14 5.58 12.95
C SER A 70 22.40 4.27 12.19
N ALA A 71 22.00 4.20 10.92
CA ALA A 71 22.10 3.01 10.08
C ALA A 71 23.50 2.79 9.48
N ALA A 72 24.35 3.82 9.42
CA ALA A 72 25.62 3.79 8.69
C ALA A 72 26.58 2.63 9.07
N MET A 73 26.54 2.14 10.30
CA MET A 73 27.35 0.99 10.75
C MET A 73 26.57 -0.33 10.82
N LEU A 74 25.27 -0.30 10.54
CA LEU A 74 24.35 -1.44 10.68
C LEU A 74 24.01 -2.09 9.34
N ILE A 75 24.34 -1.44 8.22
CA ILE A 75 24.01 -1.90 6.87
C ILE A 75 25.29 -2.28 6.12
N GLU A 76 25.25 -3.39 5.41
CA GLU A 76 26.40 -3.88 4.62
C GLU A 76 26.67 -3.00 3.40
N MET A 77 25.61 -2.53 2.77
CA MET A 77 25.68 -1.66 1.60
C MET A 77 24.71 -0.49 1.78
N ALA A 78 25.26 0.72 1.82
CA ALA A 78 24.45 1.93 1.91
C ALA A 78 23.75 2.19 0.57
N PRO A 79 22.43 2.42 0.57
CA PRO A 79 21.74 2.84 -0.63
C PRO A 79 22.27 4.16 -1.17
N ARG A 80 22.26 4.31 -2.49
CA ARG A 80 22.72 5.53 -3.17
C ARG A 80 21.59 6.51 -3.37
N GLU A 81 20.45 6.00 -3.82
CA GLU A 81 19.29 6.81 -4.18
C GLU A 81 18.36 7.05 -2.98
N SER A 82 17.67 8.18 -2.99
CA SER A 82 16.83 8.60 -1.87
C SER A 82 15.60 7.72 -1.69
N PHE A 83 15.05 7.16 -2.76
CA PHE A 83 13.93 6.22 -2.69
C PHE A 83 14.32 4.91 -2.02
N ASP A 84 15.52 4.40 -2.29
CA ASP A 84 16.04 3.20 -1.62
C ASP A 84 16.13 3.37 -0.10
N TRP A 85 16.52 4.57 0.33
CA TRP A 85 16.51 4.90 1.74
C TRP A 85 15.09 4.96 2.32
N LEU A 86 14.09 5.41 1.56
CA LEU A 86 12.70 5.37 2.00
C LEU A 86 12.17 3.93 2.14
N PHE A 87 12.49 3.04 1.20
CA PHE A 87 12.14 1.62 1.34
C PHE A 87 12.78 1.03 2.59
N LEU A 88 14.05 1.34 2.85
CA LEU A 88 14.76 0.85 4.02
C LEU A 88 14.17 1.39 5.33
N MET A 89 13.82 2.68 5.35
CA MET A 89 13.13 3.31 6.48
C MET A 89 11.79 2.63 6.76
N GLN A 90 10.97 2.43 5.73
CA GLN A 90 9.67 1.76 5.84
C GLN A 90 9.82 0.30 6.30
N HIS A 91 10.81 -0.40 5.75
CA HIS A 91 11.12 -1.77 6.10
C HIS A 91 11.39 -1.93 7.61
N TYR A 92 12.10 -0.97 8.21
CA TYR A 92 12.38 -0.92 9.64
C TYR A 92 11.36 -0.12 10.47
N GLY A 93 10.19 0.18 9.90
CA GLY A 93 9.06 0.76 10.63
C GLY A 93 9.11 2.26 10.88
N VAL A 94 10.02 3.00 10.21
CA VAL A 94 9.97 4.46 10.20
C VAL A 94 8.82 4.89 9.30
N PRO A 95 7.89 5.75 9.78
CA PRO A 95 6.78 6.21 8.95
C PRO A 95 7.28 7.01 7.75
N THR A 96 6.85 6.61 6.56
CA THR A 96 7.16 7.30 5.30
C THR A 96 5.87 7.68 4.57
N ARG A 97 6.02 8.45 3.50
CA ARG A 97 4.94 8.79 2.54
C ARG A 97 4.65 7.68 1.51
N LEU A 98 5.34 6.54 1.59
CA LEU A 98 5.04 5.36 0.79
C LEU A 98 3.83 4.62 1.39
N LEU A 99 3.02 4.04 0.53
CA LEU A 99 1.97 3.12 0.92
C LEU A 99 2.17 1.80 0.17
N ASP A 100 2.25 0.70 0.91
CA ASP A 100 2.44 -0.64 0.34
C ASP A 100 1.17 -1.18 -0.31
N TRP A 101 1.32 -1.77 -1.48
CA TRP A 101 0.29 -2.53 -2.20
C TRP A 101 0.87 -3.88 -2.61
N SER A 102 0.00 -4.78 -3.04
CA SER A 102 0.35 -6.11 -3.52
C SER A 102 -0.32 -6.39 -4.86
N GLU A 103 0.37 -7.05 -5.77
CA GLU A 103 -0.27 -7.57 -6.99
C GLU A 103 -1.16 -8.79 -6.72
N SER A 104 -1.03 -9.43 -5.55
CA SER A 104 -1.90 -10.54 -5.13
C SER A 104 -3.07 -10.07 -4.28
N PRO A 105 -4.32 -10.43 -4.65
CA PRO A 105 -5.50 -10.17 -3.82
C PRO A 105 -5.45 -10.95 -2.51
N LEU A 106 -4.82 -12.13 -2.48
CA LEU A 106 -4.75 -12.97 -1.27
C LEU A 106 -3.77 -12.42 -0.24
N VAL A 107 -2.67 -11.79 -0.69
CA VAL A 107 -1.76 -11.05 0.20
C VAL A 107 -2.46 -9.82 0.77
N GLY A 108 -3.18 -9.06 -0.06
CA GLY A 108 -4.01 -7.96 0.42
C GLY A 108 -5.03 -8.45 1.45
N LEU A 109 -5.76 -9.50 1.13
CA LEU A 109 -6.77 -10.06 2.02
C LEU A 109 -6.19 -10.53 3.35
N TYR A 110 -5.00 -11.15 3.34
CA TYR A 110 -4.29 -11.53 4.56
C TYR A 110 -4.11 -10.35 5.52
N PHE A 111 -3.64 -9.21 5.02
CA PHE A 111 -3.47 -8.00 5.85
C PHE A 111 -4.79 -7.41 6.36
N ALA A 112 -5.90 -7.68 5.68
CA ALA A 112 -7.22 -7.26 6.15
C ALA A 112 -7.75 -8.11 7.32
N VAL A 113 -7.25 -9.34 7.50
CA VAL A 113 -7.82 -10.31 8.44
C VAL A 113 -6.82 -10.89 9.45
N GLU A 114 -5.51 -10.62 9.36
CA GLU A 114 -4.50 -11.27 10.22
C GLU A 114 -4.55 -10.83 11.69
N ASP A 115 -4.98 -9.60 11.98
CA ASP A 115 -5.00 -9.04 13.33
C ASP A 115 -6.29 -9.37 14.10
N LEU A 116 -6.58 -10.67 14.26
CA LEU A 116 -7.78 -11.14 14.96
C LEU A 116 -7.72 -10.91 16.48
N VAL A 117 -6.52 -10.73 17.04
CA VAL A 117 -6.31 -10.64 18.50
C VAL A 117 -6.36 -9.20 18.98
N ASN A 118 -5.67 -8.27 18.30
CA ASN A 118 -5.63 -6.88 18.75
C ASN A 118 -6.82 -6.08 18.21
N ASP A 119 -7.50 -6.58 17.17
CA ASP A 119 -8.59 -5.86 16.51
C ASP A 119 -9.83 -6.73 16.17
N PRO A 120 -10.40 -7.46 17.15
CA PRO A 120 -11.49 -8.41 16.91
C PRO A 120 -12.83 -7.76 16.53
N ASP A 121 -13.04 -6.50 16.96
CA ASP A 121 -14.36 -5.86 16.93
C ASP A 121 -14.62 -4.95 15.73
N HIS A 122 -13.66 -4.86 14.81
CA HIS A 122 -13.74 -4.00 13.63
C HIS A 122 -13.74 -4.80 12.32
N ASP A 123 -14.56 -4.33 11.39
CA ASP A 123 -14.58 -4.84 10.02
C ASP A 123 -13.23 -4.53 9.35
N GLY A 124 -12.74 -5.45 8.53
CA GLY A 124 -11.58 -5.22 7.68
C GLY A 124 -11.98 -4.57 6.36
N SER A 125 -10.99 -4.12 5.59
CA SER A 125 -11.20 -3.77 4.19
C SER A 125 -10.09 -4.29 3.29
N LEU A 126 -10.46 -4.72 2.10
CA LEU A 126 -9.55 -4.97 0.99
C LEU A 126 -9.83 -3.92 -0.07
N TRP A 127 -8.81 -3.15 -0.42
CA TRP A 127 -8.86 -2.18 -1.49
C TRP A 127 -8.30 -2.79 -2.75
N LEU A 128 -8.96 -2.51 -3.87
CA LEU A 128 -8.45 -2.72 -5.21
C LEU A 128 -8.09 -1.34 -5.80
N LEU A 129 -6.94 -1.27 -6.46
CA LEU A 129 -6.43 -0.10 -7.16
C LEU A 129 -6.12 -0.44 -8.61
N ARG A 130 -6.56 0.41 -9.52
CA ARG A 130 -6.14 0.49 -10.92
C ARG A 130 -5.03 1.56 -11.03
N PRO A 131 -3.75 1.18 -10.88
CA PRO A 131 -2.63 2.12 -10.75
C PRO A 131 -2.48 3.07 -11.95
N SER A 132 -2.70 2.58 -13.17
CA SER A 132 -2.64 3.42 -14.36
C SER A 132 -3.73 4.49 -14.40
N GLU A 133 -4.93 4.19 -13.89
CA GLU A 133 -6.02 5.17 -13.78
C GLU A 133 -5.73 6.22 -12.70
N LEU A 134 -5.16 5.82 -11.55
CA LEU A 134 -4.64 6.78 -10.54
C LEU A 134 -3.60 7.72 -11.16
N ASN A 135 -2.65 7.17 -11.91
CA ASN A 135 -1.59 7.95 -12.54
C ASN A 135 -2.13 8.93 -13.60
N LYS A 136 -3.14 8.52 -14.39
CA LYS A 136 -3.84 9.42 -15.32
C LYS A 136 -4.47 10.60 -14.57
N ASN A 137 -5.11 10.36 -13.42
CA ASN A 137 -5.66 11.42 -12.58
C ASN A 137 -4.57 12.38 -12.05
N ALA A 138 -3.37 11.86 -11.80
CA ALA A 138 -2.18 12.65 -11.43
C ALA A 138 -1.42 13.26 -12.62
N ARG A 139 -1.95 13.14 -13.86
CA ARG A 139 -1.33 13.60 -15.12
C ARG A 139 0.00 12.94 -15.46
N ILE A 140 0.23 11.72 -14.96
CA ILE A 140 1.29 10.83 -15.42
C ILE A 140 0.68 9.87 -16.43
N ASN A 141 1.00 10.07 -17.71
CA ASN A 141 0.55 9.20 -18.79
C ASN A 141 1.66 9.02 -19.83
N ASN A 142 1.61 7.91 -20.54
CA ASN A 142 2.44 7.66 -21.71
C ASN A 142 1.52 7.59 -22.93
N ARG A 143 1.84 8.37 -23.98
CA ARG A 143 1.03 8.41 -25.21
C ARG A 143 1.18 7.14 -26.03
N ASP A 144 2.31 6.47 -25.90
CA ASP A 144 2.69 5.33 -26.72
C ASP A 144 2.46 4.00 -25.99
N GLU A 145 2.11 4.04 -24.70
CA GLU A 145 1.92 2.86 -23.86
C GLU A 145 0.68 3.00 -22.96
N GLU A 146 -0.36 2.24 -23.30
CA GLU A 146 -1.56 2.13 -22.46
C GLU A 146 -1.24 1.34 -21.19
N GLY A 147 -1.74 1.81 -20.04
CA GLY A 147 -1.51 1.14 -18.77
C GLY A 147 -0.13 1.37 -18.14
N TYR A 148 0.64 2.34 -18.65
CA TYR A 148 1.97 2.69 -18.12
C TYR A 148 1.97 2.97 -16.62
N ILE A 149 2.95 2.39 -15.92
CA ILE A 149 3.23 2.62 -14.50
C ILE A 149 4.73 2.90 -14.38
N PRO A 150 5.12 4.10 -13.91
CA PRO A 150 6.51 4.48 -13.82
C PRO A 150 7.24 3.73 -12.69
N SER A 151 8.55 3.58 -12.85
CA SER A 151 9.47 3.14 -11.81
C SER A 151 9.96 4.32 -10.96
N PHE A 152 10.52 4.05 -9.77
CA PHE A 152 11.12 5.09 -8.93
C PHE A 152 12.37 5.72 -9.56
N GLU A 153 12.97 5.04 -10.53
CA GLU A 153 14.12 5.49 -11.30
C GLU A 153 13.73 6.43 -12.46
N ASP A 154 12.45 6.51 -12.82
CA ASP A 154 11.96 7.34 -13.94
C ASP A 154 11.90 8.84 -13.59
N GLU A 155 12.03 9.70 -14.60
CA GLU A 155 12.11 11.17 -14.43
C GLU A 155 10.86 11.76 -13.78
N GLU A 156 9.69 11.19 -14.07
CA GLU A 156 8.39 11.56 -13.52
C GLU A 156 8.37 11.52 -11.98
N LEU A 157 9.16 10.61 -11.39
CA LEU A 157 9.22 10.42 -9.94
C LEU A 157 10.24 11.33 -9.26
N GLN A 158 11.12 12.03 -9.97
CA GLN A 158 12.14 12.89 -9.36
C GLN A 158 11.55 13.99 -8.47
N ASN A 159 10.37 14.53 -8.85
CA ASN A 159 9.65 15.52 -8.04
C ASN A 159 9.11 14.94 -6.73
N TYR A 160 8.93 13.62 -6.66
CA TYR A 160 8.56 12.93 -5.44
C TYR A 160 9.78 12.55 -4.60
N SER A 161 11.03 12.92 -4.91
CA SER A 161 12.18 12.61 -4.04
C SER A 161 12.17 13.41 -2.73
N VAL A 162 12.85 12.92 -1.69
CA VAL A 162 12.89 13.61 -0.38
C VAL A 162 13.55 14.99 -0.52
N GLU A 163 14.55 15.08 -1.39
CA GLU A 163 15.28 16.30 -1.73
C GLU A 163 14.36 17.33 -2.39
N SER A 164 13.61 16.92 -3.42
CA SER A 164 12.66 17.80 -4.12
C SER A 164 11.62 18.38 -3.18
N LEU A 165 11.02 17.54 -2.32
CA LEU A 165 10.03 18.00 -1.33
C LEU A 165 10.63 18.95 -0.29
N ALA A 166 11.89 18.74 0.11
CA ALA A 166 12.58 19.59 1.07
C ALA A 166 12.94 20.96 0.48
N GLN A 167 13.30 21.00 -0.81
CA GLN A 167 13.69 22.21 -1.52
C GLN A 167 12.49 23.05 -1.97
N ASN A 168 11.40 22.40 -2.40
CA ASN A 168 10.25 23.10 -2.98
C ASN A 168 8.92 22.66 -2.35
N ARG A 169 8.47 23.42 -1.35
CA ARG A 169 7.17 23.22 -0.70
C ARG A 169 5.98 23.86 -1.42
N ARG A 170 6.24 24.64 -2.49
CA ARG A 170 5.18 25.29 -3.26
C ARG A 170 4.56 24.36 -4.29
N ILE A 171 5.29 23.33 -4.69
CA ILE A 171 4.77 22.27 -5.56
C ILE A 171 3.92 21.34 -4.69
N GLN A 172 2.71 21.06 -5.16
CA GLN A 172 1.81 20.06 -4.60
C GLN A 172 1.36 19.19 -5.76
N LEU A 173 1.55 17.88 -5.61
CA LEU A 173 1.21 16.88 -6.62
C LEU A 173 0.29 15.85 -5.96
N LEU A 174 -0.52 15.19 -6.78
CA LEU A 174 -1.37 14.11 -6.33
C LEU A 174 -0.54 12.84 -6.01
N PRO A 175 -1.06 11.90 -5.22
CA PRO A 175 -0.43 10.59 -5.06
C PRO A 175 -0.34 9.84 -6.40
N VAL A 176 0.72 9.06 -6.57
CA VAL A 176 0.95 8.26 -7.79
C VAL A 176 1.31 6.82 -7.45
N ALA A 177 0.93 5.90 -8.33
CA ALA A 177 1.33 4.50 -8.34
C ALA A 177 2.67 4.34 -9.07
N THR A 178 3.55 3.53 -8.49
CA THR A 178 4.89 3.28 -9.03
C THR A 178 5.43 1.91 -8.61
N ILE A 179 6.29 1.34 -9.44
CA ILE A 179 6.95 0.06 -9.18
C ILE A 179 8.40 0.29 -8.73
N ALA A 180 8.92 -0.62 -7.91
CA ALA A 180 10.31 -0.63 -7.48
C ALA A 180 10.95 -1.97 -7.84
N THR A 181 12.27 -1.96 -8.01
CA THR A 181 13.05 -3.20 -8.10
C THR A 181 12.84 -4.04 -6.83
N ARG A 182 12.45 -5.31 -6.98
CA ARG A 182 12.23 -6.24 -5.87
C ARG A 182 13.56 -6.75 -5.30
N ASN A 183 14.23 -5.89 -4.55
CA ASN A 183 15.59 -6.10 -4.04
C ASN A 183 15.66 -6.78 -2.66
N ASN A 184 14.51 -7.15 -2.08
CA ASN A 184 14.47 -7.93 -0.83
C ASN A 184 13.39 -9.01 -0.84
N ALA A 185 13.59 -10.02 0.02
CA ALA A 185 12.73 -11.20 0.08
C ALA A 185 11.30 -10.87 0.52
N ARG A 186 11.10 -9.85 1.36
CA ARG A 186 9.77 -9.43 1.82
C ARG A 186 8.94 -8.81 0.71
N ILE A 187 9.49 -7.86 -0.05
CA ILE A 187 8.82 -7.26 -1.21
C ILE A 187 8.49 -8.36 -2.22
N GLN A 188 9.41 -9.29 -2.48
CA GLN A 188 9.15 -10.41 -3.39
C GLN A 188 8.02 -11.33 -2.88
N ALA A 189 8.04 -11.70 -1.60
CA ALA A 189 7.03 -12.58 -1.01
C ALA A 189 5.63 -11.96 -0.95
N GLN A 190 5.56 -10.64 -0.80
CA GLN A 190 4.31 -9.88 -0.76
C GLN A 190 3.84 -9.42 -2.14
N LEU A 191 4.60 -9.71 -3.22
CA LEU A 191 4.40 -9.11 -4.55
C LEU A 191 4.24 -7.59 -4.47
N GLY A 192 5.13 -6.96 -3.70
CA GLY A 192 5.03 -5.57 -3.29
C GLY A 192 5.17 -4.59 -4.45
N VAL A 193 4.28 -3.61 -4.46
CA VAL A 193 4.21 -2.43 -5.34
C VAL A 193 3.78 -1.23 -4.49
N PHE A 194 3.90 -0.01 -4.99
CA PHE A 194 3.81 1.18 -4.11
C PHE A 194 2.96 2.28 -4.71
N THR A 195 2.34 3.05 -3.82
CA THR A 195 2.00 4.43 -4.13
C THR A 195 2.82 5.37 -3.26
N ILE A 196 3.05 6.58 -3.75
CA ILE A 196 3.81 7.62 -3.05
C ILE A 196 3.00 8.90 -3.01
N HIS A 197 2.85 9.49 -1.81
CA HIS A 197 2.20 10.78 -1.64
C HIS A 197 3.19 11.93 -1.79
N HIS A 198 2.69 13.09 -2.21
CA HIS A 198 3.38 14.37 -2.14
C HIS A 198 2.77 15.24 -1.02
N HIS A 199 3.18 16.52 -0.96
CA HIS A 199 2.65 17.53 -0.02
C HIS A 199 1.12 17.74 -0.04
N GLU A 200 0.40 17.34 -1.09
CA GLU A 200 -1.06 17.50 -1.15
C GLU A 200 -1.79 16.58 -0.17
N ASN A 201 -1.18 15.44 0.20
CA ASN A 201 -1.69 14.48 1.19
C ASN A 201 -3.12 13.96 0.94
N THR A 202 -3.67 14.12 -0.25
CA THR A 202 -4.98 13.61 -0.64
C THR A 202 -5.03 12.08 -0.46
N PRO A 203 -5.99 11.52 0.29
CA PRO A 203 -6.20 10.08 0.34
C PRO A 203 -6.38 9.51 -1.06
N ILE A 204 -5.81 8.33 -1.34
CA ILE A 204 -5.83 7.76 -2.70
C ILE A 204 -7.25 7.58 -3.20
N GLU A 205 -8.19 7.22 -2.34
CA GLU A 205 -9.60 7.02 -2.69
C GLU A 205 -10.33 8.31 -3.08
N GLU A 206 -9.78 9.48 -2.75
CA GLU A 206 -10.35 10.79 -3.05
C GLU A 206 -9.68 11.47 -4.26
N VAL A 207 -8.71 10.82 -4.91
CA VAL A 207 -8.03 11.38 -6.09
C VAL A 207 -8.95 11.34 -7.31
N GLY A 208 -9.18 12.50 -7.94
CA GLY A 208 -9.98 12.57 -9.17
C GLY A 208 -11.45 12.22 -8.92
N ASP A 209 -11.97 11.25 -9.67
CA ASP A 209 -13.37 10.79 -9.59
C ASP A 209 -13.53 9.45 -8.84
N SER A 210 -12.48 8.96 -8.17
CA SER A 210 -12.47 7.72 -7.39
C SER A 210 -12.69 6.43 -8.21
N THR A 211 -12.76 6.49 -9.54
CA THR A 211 -13.02 5.30 -10.39
C THR A 211 -11.84 4.33 -10.48
N HIS A 212 -10.66 4.76 -10.03
CA HIS A 212 -9.44 3.96 -9.96
C HIS A 212 -9.41 3.04 -8.74
N VAL A 213 -10.35 3.12 -7.80
CA VAL A 213 -10.40 2.26 -6.61
C VAL A 213 -11.75 1.59 -6.39
N ILE A 214 -11.72 0.41 -5.77
CA ILE A 214 -12.90 -0.30 -5.27
C ILE A 214 -12.61 -0.76 -3.84
N LYS A 215 -13.62 -0.69 -2.96
CA LYS A 215 -13.49 -1.13 -1.57
C LYS A 215 -14.35 -2.35 -1.30
N TYR A 216 -13.70 -3.42 -0.87
CA TYR A 216 -14.35 -4.60 -0.33
C TYR A 216 -14.34 -4.54 1.19
N VAL A 217 -15.51 -4.49 1.82
CA VAL A 217 -15.66 -4.53 3.27
C VAL A 217 -15.70 -5.99 3.70
N ILE A 218 -14.91 -6.34 4.71
CA ILE A 218 -14.84 -7.70 5.27
C ILE A 218 -15.43 -7.64 6.67
N PRO A 219 -16.66 -8.14 6.87
CA PRO A 219 -17.29 -8.13 8.17
C PRO A 219 -16.41 -8.82 9.20
N LYS A 220 -16.35 -8.27 10.41
CA LYS A 220 -15.58 -8.83 11.52
C LYS A 220 -15.91 -10.29 11.80
N SER A 221 -17.17 -10.68 11.62
CA SER A 221 -17.65 -12.05 11.77
C SER A 221 -17.07 -13.02 10.72
N ALA A 222 -16.66 -12.51 9.56
CA ALA A 222 -16.09 -13.30 8.47
C ALA A 222 -14.55 -13.44 8.55
N LYS A 223 -13.86 -12.50 9.21
CA LYS A 223 -12.38 -12.50 9.31
C LYS A 223 -11.81 -13.85 9.78
N PRO A 224 -12.31 -14.53 10.84
CA PRO A 224 -11.74 -15.80 11.30
C PRO A 224 -11.83 -16.92 10.26
N LEU A 225 -12.96 -16.99 9.52
CA LEU A 225 -13.14 -17.97 8.46
C LEU A 225 -12.15 -17.73 7.31
N ILE A 226 -12.07 -16.48 6.84
CA ILE A 226 -11.18 -16.09 5.74
C ILE A 226 -9.72 -16.33 6.11
N TYR A 227 -9.31 -15.94 7.33
CA TYR A 227 -7.95 -16.18 7.82
C TYR A 227 -7.59 -17.67 7.80
N LYS A 228 -8.50 -18.54 8.27
CA LYS A 228 -8.30 -20.00 8.22
C LYS A 228 -8.21 -20.52 6.77
N GLN A 229 -9.02 -19.99 5.85
CA GLN A 229 -8.95 -20.37 4.43
C GLN A 229 -7.62 -19.96 3.80
N LEU A 230 -7.11 -18.77 4.11
CA LEU A 230 -5.80 -18.30 3.66
C LEU A 230 -4.66 -19.20 4.19
N GLN A 231 -4.72 -19.60 5.46
CA GLN A 231 -3.73 -20.54 6.02
C GLN A 231 -3.73 -21.89 5.29
N LEU A 232 -4.91 -22.43 4.94
CA LEU A 232 -5.03 -23.66 4.16
C LEU A 232 -4.40 -23.55 2.76
N LEU A 233 -4.40 -22.35 2.18
CA LEU A 233 -3.77 -22.04 0.89
C LEU A 233 -2.28 -21.67 1.02
N GLY A 234 -1.69 -21.74 2.22
CA GLY A 234 -0.28 -21.45 2.46
C GLY A 234 0.04 -19.97 2.70
N PHE A 235 -0.96 -19.09 2.80
CA PHE A 235 -0.76 -17.70 3.17
C PHE A 235 -0.62 -17.58 4.69
N SER A 236 0.62 -17.40 5.13
CA SER A 236 0.98 -17.31 6.55
C SER A 236 1.96 -16.17 6.79
N ARG A 237 2.14 -15.79 8.06
CA ARG A 237 3.11 -14.76 8.45
C ARG A 237 4.53 -15.11 8.01
N PHE A 238 4.91 -16.38 8.11
CA PHE A 238 6.24 -16.84 7.68
C PHE A 238 6.45 -16.64 6.18
N GLN A 239 5.42 -16.96 5.38
CA GLN A 239 5.50 -16.80 3.93
C GLN A 239 5.64 -15.34 3.52
N LEU A 240 4.90 -14.43 4.15
CA LEU A 240 4.88 -13.01 3.80
C LEU A 240 6.00 -12.20 4.43
N PHE A 241 6.63 -12.71 5.48
CA PHE A 241 7.73 -12.06 6.18
C PHE A 241 8.89 -13.04 6.38
N PRO A 242 9.63 -13.37 5.30
CA PRO A 242 10.68 -14.41 5.30
C PRO A 242 12.00 -13.99 5.97
N GLU A 243 11.95 -12.97 6.83
CA GLU A 243 13.13 -12.32 7.41
C GLU A 243 13.37 -12.81 8.84
N LEU A 244 14.64 -12.79 9.28
CA LEU A 244 15.02 -13.25 10.62
C LEU A 244 14.24 -12.56 11.74
N ALA A 245 14.01 -11.25 11.60
CA ALA A 245 13.23 -10.46 12.56
C ALA A 245 11.82 -11.04 12.79
N SER A 246 11.25 -11.65 11.76
CA SER A 246 9.89 -12.21 11.77
C SER A 246 9.83 -13.61 12.37
N ILE A 247 10.92 -14.39 12.28
CA ILE A 247 11.03 -15.73 12.89
C ILE A 247 10.84 -15.65 14.41
N GLY A 248 11.45 -14.66 15.08
CA GLY A 248 11.34 -14.49 16.52
C GLY A 248 9.91 -14.21 16.99
N ALA A 249 9.13 -13.45 16.20
CA ALA A 249 7.71 -13.20 16.48
C ALA A 249 6.86 -14.46 16.30
N ILE A 250 7.15 -15.26 15.26
CA ILE A 250 6.43 -16.52 14.96
C ILE A 250 6.64 -17.54 16.09
N ILE A 251 7.88 -17.74 16.54
CA ILE A 251 8.20 -18.69 17.62
C ILE A 251 7.48 -18.30 18.91
N LYS A 252 7.43 -17.01 19.26
CA LYS A 252 6.71 -16.54 20.45
C LYS A 252 5.20 -16.79 20.37
N GLY A 253 4.60 -16.58 19.20
CA GLY A 253 3.17 -16.81 18.99
C GLY A 253 2.76 -18.28 19.08
N GLY A 254 3.65 -19.22 18.78
CA GLY A 254 3.38 -20.66 18.87
C GLY A 254 3.51 -21.29 20.26
N ILE A 255 3.90 -20.52 21.27
CA ILE A 255 4.11 -20.98 22.66
C ILE A 255 2.95 -20.56 23.59
N GLN A 256 2.01 -19.73 23.10
CA GLN A 256 0.83 -19.28 23.86
C GLN A 256 -0.37 -20.21 23.71
#